data_AF-A0A831U1D4-F1
#
_entry.id   AF-A0A831U1D4-F1
#
_cell.length_a   1.000
_cell.length_b   1.000
_cell.length_c   1.000
_cell.angle_alpha   90.00
_cell.angle_beta   90.00
_cell.angle_gamma   90.00
#
_symmetry.space_group_name_H-M   'P 1'
#
loop_
_entity.id
_entity.type
_entity.pdbx_description
1 polymer ?
#
loop_
_entity_poly.entity_id
_entity_poly.type
_entity_poly.pdbx_seq_one_letter_code
_entity_poly.pdbx_strand_id
1 'polypeptide(L)' 'MEVLLLSGEWCSELARRLSERTGFSHRTLITRKFPDGEVYLRIPVDVTGKDVVLLICGGAQAK' A
#
# COMPACT_ATOMS: atom_id res chain seq x y z
N MET A 1 -16.21 -7.74 -10.37
CA MET A 1 -14.79 -7.37 -10.52
C MET A 1 -14.39 -6.74 -9.20
N GLU A 2 -13.51 -7.38 -8.42
CA GLU A 2 -13.12 -6.89 -7.09
C GLU A 2 -11.90 -5.98 -7.24
N VAL A 3 -12.02 -4.74 -6.78
CA VAL A 3 -10.93 -3.77 -6.76
C VAL A 3 -10.31 -3.73 -5.37
N LEU A 4 -8.99 -3.90 -5.30
CA LEU A 4 -8.21 -3.85 -4.06
C LEU A 4 -7.28 -2.64 -4.08
N LEU A 5 -7.37 -1.81 -3.05
CA LEU A 5 -6.45 -0.70 -2.80
C LEU A 5 -5.30 -1.17 -1.90
N LEU A 6 -4.09 -1.14 -2.41
CA LEU A 6 -2.87 -1.33 -1.64
C LEU A 6 -2.16 0.01 -1.43
N SER A 7 -1.57 0.22 -0.26
CA SER A 7 -0.79 1.43 0.01
C SER A 7 0.54 1.15 0.68
N GLY A 8 1.53 2.00 0.40
CA GLY A 8 2.69 2.11 1.27
C GLY A 8 2.30 2.64 2.66
N GLU A 9 3.16 2.40 3.65
CA GLU A 9 2.93 2.85 5.04
C GLU A 9 2.63 4.36 5.12
N TRP A 10 3.39 5.15 4.36
CA TRP A 10 3.33 6.62 4.42
C TRP A 10 2.08 7.21 3.76
N CYS A 11 1.34 6.42 2.97
CA CYS A 11 0.08 6.83 2.37
C CYS A 11 -1.14 6.27 3.09
N SER A 12 -0.97 5.55 4.20
CA SER A 12 -2.05 4.79 4.83
C SER A 12 -3.29 5.64 5.13
N GLU A 13 -3.12 6.88 5.57
CA GLU A 13 -4.23 7.80 5.83
C GLU A 13 -4.93 8.30 4.55
N LEU A 14 -4.17 8.63 3.50
CA LEU A 14 -4.75 9.00 2.20
C LEU A 14 -5.49 7.80 1.58
N ALA A 15 -4.91 6.60 1.68
CA ALA A 15 -5.49 5.36 1.21
C ALA A 15 -6.79 5.03 1.95
N ARG A 16 -6.83 5.20 3.28
CA ARG A 16 -8.03 5.01 4.10
C ARG A 16 -9.17 5.92 3.62
N ARG A 17 -8.88 7.21 3.41
CA ARG A 17 -9.89 8.17 2.91
C ARG A 17 -10.37 7.82 1.51
N LEU A 18 -9.47 7.32 0.65
CA LEU A 18 -9.83 6.87 -0.69
C LEU A 18 -10.72 5.62 -0.63
N SER A 19 -10.42 4.64 0.22
CA SER A 19 -11.28 3.47 0.41
C SER A 19 -12.66 3.83 0.93
N GLU A 20 -12.77 4.79 1.84
CA GLU A 20 -14.08 5.26 2.35
C GLU A 20 -14.94 5.89 1.26
N ARG A 21 -14.32 6.58 0.29
CA ARG A 21 -15.02 7.24 -0.81
C ARG A 21 -15.35 6.31 -1.98
N THR A 22 -14.51 5.30 -2.20
CA THR A 22 -14.64 4.38 -3.35
C THR A 22 -15.32 3.06 -3.00
N GLY A 23 -15.35 2.70 -1.72
CA GLY A 23 -15.79 1.38 -1.25
C GLY A 23 -14.77 0.26 -1.49
N PHE A 24 -13.57 0.56 -1.98
CA PHE A 24 -12.56 -0.46 -2.24
C PHE A 24 -11.95 -0.99 -0.94
N SER A 25 -11.73 -2.30 -0.86
CA SER A 25 -11.00 -2.90 0.25
C SER A 25 -9.58 -2.34 0.30
N HIS A 26 -9.12 -1.89 1.47
CA HIS A 26 -7.78 -1.32 1.65
C HIS A 26 -6.89 -2.18 2.54
N ARG A 27 -5.63 -2.36 2.13
CA ARG A 27 -4.56 -2.94 2.95
C ARG A 27 -3.23 -2.19 2.75
N THR A 28 -2.50 -2.02 3.84
CA THR A 28 -1.13 -1.46 3.79
C THR A 28 -0.12 -2.58 3.53
N LEU A 29 0.85 -2.32 2.65
CA LEU A 29 2.00 -3.20 2.42
C LEU A 29 2.88 -3.25 3.65
N ILE A 30 3.45 -4.43 3.92
CA ILE A 30 4.44 -4.59 4.98
C ILE A 30 5.81 -4.32 4.36
N THR A 31 6.50 -3.29 4.82
CA THR A 31 7.85 -2.93 4.36
C THR A 31 8.86 -3.04 5.51
N ARG A 32 10.05 -3.55 5.21
CA ARG A 32 11.21 -3.50 6.12
C ARG A 32 12.45 -3.13 5.33
N LYS A 33 13.43 -2.52 5.99
CA LYS A 33 14.74 -2.26 5.38
C LYS A 33 15.73 -3.26 5.95
N PHE A 34 16.44 -3.97 5.08
CA PHE A 34 17.53 -4.85 5.48
C PHE A 34 18.79 -4.04 5.81
N PRO A 35 19.76 -4.62 6.56
CA PRO A 35 20.98 -3.92 6.95
C PRO A 35 21.86 -3.47 5.76
N ASP A 36 21.78 -4.15 4.63
CA ASP A 36 22.45 -3.81 3.37
C ASP A 36 21.79 -2.66 2.59
N GLY A 37 20.63 -2.20 3.06
CA GLY A 37 19.87 -1.13 2.43
C GLY A 37 18.80 -1.61 1.45
N GLU A 38 18.70 -2.91 1.19
CA GLU A 38 17.61 -3.48 0.41
C GLU A 38 16.27 -3.36 1.14
N VAL A 39 15.17 -3.42 0.38
CA VAL A 39 13.81 -3.29 0.92
C VAL A 39 13.08 -4.61 0.78
N TYR A 40 12.68 -5.16 1.92
CA TYR A 40 11.68 -6.22 1.99
C TYR A 40 10.29 -5.63 1.81
N LEU A 41 9.48 -6.27 0.97
CA LEU A 41 8.08 -5.90 0.77
C LEU A 41 7.21 -7.15 0.78
N ARG A 42 6.06 -7.08 1.46
CA ARG A 42 5.06 -8.15 1.50
C ARG A 42 3.65 -7.61 1.32
N ILE A 43 2.90 -8.28 0.46
CA ILE A 43 1.46 -8.11 0.31
C ILE A 43 0.76 -9.01 1.34
N PRO A 44 -0.04 -8.48 2.28
CA PRO A 44 -0.61 -9.27 3.37
C PRO A 44 -1.91 -10.00 3.01
N VAL A 45 -2.35 -9.93 1.76
CA VAL A 45 -3.62 -10.48 1.26
C VAL A 45 -3.43 -11.08 -0.13
N ASP A 46 -4.30 -12.00 -0.51
CA ASP A 46 -4.33 -12.54 -1.88
C ASP A 46 -4.83 -11.49 -2.88
N VAL A 47 -4.16 -11.45 -4.03
CA VAL A 47 -4.41 -10.50 -5.13
C VAL A 47 -4.77 -11.19 -6.44
N THR A 48 -4.80 -12.53 -6.46
CA THR A 48 -5.02 -13.32 -7.67
C THR A 48 -6.36 -12.98 -8.29
N GLY A 49 -6.35 -12.53 -9.56
CA GLY A 49 -7.56 -12.17 -10.30
C GLY A 49 -8.26 -10.88 -9.85
N LYS A 50 -7.61 -10.04 -9.03
CA LYS A 50 -8.13 -8.74 -8.59
C LYS A 50 -7.53 -7.60 -9.39
N ASP A 51 -8.30 -6.53 -9.57
CA ASP A 51 -7.77 -5.26 -10.06
C ASP A 51 -7.14 -4.50 -8.89
N VAL A 52 -5.82 -4.30 -8.96
CA VAL A 52 -5.06 -3.71 -7.86
C VAL A 52 -4.69 -2.27 -8.17
N VAL A 53 -5.10 -1.36 -7.29
CA VAL A 53 -4.64 0.02 -7.26
C VAL A 53 -3.54 0.13 -6.21
N LEU A 54 -2.34 0.56 -6.62
CA LEU A 54 -1.22 0.76 -5.72
C LEU A 54 -0.98 2.26 -5.48
N LEU A 55 -1.17 2.71 -4.24
CA LEU A 55 -0.96 4.10 -3.83
C LEU A 55 0.35 4.28 -3.06
N ILE A 56 1.27 5.05 -3.65
CA ILE A 56 2.59 5.37 -3.08
C ILE A 56 2.80 6.88 -3.09
N CYS A 57 3.41 7.40 -2.03
CA CYS A 57 3.63 8.82 -1.80
C CYS A 57 5.13 9.01 -1.91
N GLY A 58 5.55 9.70 -2.97
CA GLY A 58 6.95 10.06 -3.17
C GLY A 58 7.29 11.33 -2.41
N GLY A 59 8.39 11.31 -1.68
CA GLY A 59 8.92 12.47 -0.96
C GLY A 59 10.05 12.04 -0.02
N ALA A 60 11.08 12.88 0.12
CA ALA A 60 12.14 12.62 1.09
C ALA A 60 11.58 12.81 2.51
N GLN A 61 11.90 11.89 3.45
CA GLN A 61 11.86 12.30 4.84
C GLN A 61 12.93 13.38 5.00
N ALA A 62 12.51 14.61 5.31
CA ALA A 62 13.39 15.47 6.08
C ALA A 62 13.61 14.74 7.41
N LYS A 63 14.83 14.23 7.60
CA LYS A 63 15.29 13.76 8.90
C LYS A 63 15.26 14.91 9.90
#